data_AF-A0AAJ8LZF6-F1
#
_entry.id   AF-A0AAJ8LZF6-F1
#
_cell.length_a   1.000
_cell.length_b   1.000
_cell.length_c   1.000
_cell.angle_alpha   90.00
_cell.angle_beta   90.00
_cell.angle_gamma   90.00
#
_symmetry.space_group_name_H-M   'P 1'
#
loop_
_entity.id
_entity.type
_entity.pdbx_description
1 polymer ?
#
loop_
_entity_poly.entity_id
_entity_poly.type
_entity_poly.pdbx_seq_one_letter_code
_entity_poly.pdbx_strand_id
1 'polypeptide(L)'
;MVQDDHSSPPQTASSIRPLILASTDNDQLQPVRHLRDRPSFFDEVLPSPSSSLHTLHSRKNPSTHALRRSASLAIISIFLLAVIFMACTEQDTNKKVAADLRKVFGMESVTDLEATVGSLGSGSHEQDAEVSSNGEAAPNDSRPDIDFDQYSTLGIINEDGYDLSPGHRLIFIGDIHGSYHPFQRLLSKISYSVEKDTLVHVGDLVVRGLKNEDILWWMNDRNIKGVRGNHDQAVIQWRTWMQWAGGADWEVWVDSMGEKEEEQVLDVLGKVKKQFPNEWKWKSKHWKVAREISSPSYHYLLSLPLVLHFPGLHSFVVHAGLLPSNPLKLSSDNSQPLVQFSNQSTISPSSTSSRKQEELAFLQVPQNKLPWNLINMRSVFTKGKKKGEVTSSSKDGTPWSEVWNKEMSHCTGSGAWTTEGRQERRLEEEQEDNMKLEQQGSGAPTSDKRTRRQNTGASSAEKRESKSDSMDCSPVTIVYGHAAGRGLDIKPWTKGIDTGCVYGRQLTVLVLGDLSRLKGQSVRVGDHEGLLVSVGCGAKGT
;
A
#
# COMPACT_ATOMS: atom_id res chain seq x y z
N MET A 1 19.72 54.36 -8.79
CA MET A 1 20.84 54.89 -7.99
C MET A 1 20.25 55.84 -6.97
N VAL A 2 20.10 55.36 -5.72
CA VAL A 2 20.75 55.92 -4.50
C VAL A 2 19.98 57.15 -3.98
N GLN A 3 18.99 56.95 -3.10
CA GLN A 3 19.01 56.99 -1.61
C GLN A 3 18.63 58.39 -1.08
N ASP A 4 17.47 58.54 -0.44
CA ASP A 4 17.20 58.39 1.02
C ASP A 4 17.86 59.51 1.85
N ASP A 5 17.09 60.32 2.59
CA ASP A 5 16.80 59.99 4.00
C ASP A 5 15.92 61.05 4.74
N HIS A 6 15.29 60.57 5.82
CA HIS A 6 14.83 61.24 7.04
C HIS A 6 13.51 62.03 7.10
N SER A 7 12.53 61.42 7.80
CA SER A 7 11.72 62.10 8.84
C SER A 7 10.89 61.10 9.67
N SER A 8 11.08 61.08 10.99
CA SER A 8 10.15 60.53 12.01
C SER A 8 9.12 61.61 12.42
N PRO A 9 8.19 61.41 13.40
CA PRO A 9 7.33 60.28 13.83
C PRO A 9 5.82 60.73 13.77
N PRO A 10 4.79 60.09 14.43
CA PRO A 10 4.58 60.16 15.89
C PRO A 10 3.90 58.93 16.55
N GLN A 11 3.90 58.94 17.89
CA GLN A 11 3.21 58.01 18.79
C GLN A 11 1.71 58.34 18.92
N THR A 12 0.86 57.31 19.06
CA THR A 12 -0.37 57.37 19.89
C THR A 12 -0.78 55.97 20.39
N ALA A 13 -1.19 55.94 21.66
CA ALA A 13 -1.60 54.78 22.44
C ALA A 13 -3.02 54.26 22.10
N SER A 14 -3.28 52.96 22.32
CA SER A 14 -4.36 52.54 23.22
C SER A 14 -4.22 51.06 23.62
N SER A 15 -4.45 50.81 24.91
CA SER A 15 -4.49 49.51 25.57
C SER A 15 -5.89 48.92 25.42
N ILE A 16 -6.02 47.66 24.99
CA ILE A 16 -7.27 46.90 25.10
C ILE A 16 -6.97 45.54 25.74
N ARG A 17 -7.57 45.32 26.91
CA ARG A 17 -7.59 44.08 27.69
C ARG A 17 -8.47 43.02 27.01
N PRO A 18 -8.16 41.71 27.11
CA PRO A 18 -9.11 40.67 26.76
C PRO A 18 -10.14 40.47 27.88
N LEU A 19 -11.43 40.53 27.52
CA LEU A 19 -12.55 40.27 28.41
C LEU A 19 -12.71 38.75 28.59
N ILE A 20 -12.52 38.30 29.83
CA ILE A 20 -12.91 36.98 30.33
C ILE A 20 -14.39 37.07 30.70
N LEU A 21 -15.22 36.20 30.12
CA LEU A 21 -16.58 35.94 30.62
C LEU A 21 -16.64 34.48 31.08
N ALA A 22 -16.52 34.31 32.40
CA ALA A 22 -16.93 33.14 33.12
C ALA A 22 -18.44 33.24 33.39
N SER A 23 -19.16 32.13 33.18
CA SER A 23 -20.51 31.91 33.70
C SER A 23 -20.46 30.62 34.51
N THR A 24 -20.44 30.78 35.83
CA THR A 24 -20.75 29.73 36.80
C THR A 24 -22.27 29.63 36.93
N ASP A 25 -22.82 28.42 36.91
CA ASP A 25 -23.58 27.95 38.06
C ASP A 25 -23.70 26.43 38.05
N ASN A 26 -23.63 25.92 39.27
CA ASN A 26 -23.35 24.57 39.71
C ASN A 26 -24.60 24.11 40.46
N ASP A 27 -25.16 22.93 40.17
CA ASP A 27 -25.75 22.13 41.25
C ASP A 27 -26.03 20.65 40.92
N GLN A 28 -25.56 19.84 41.87
CA GLN A 28 -26.05 18.55 42.38
C GLN A 28 -25.78 17.21 41.66
N LEU A 29 -25.40 16.26 42.52
CA LEU A 29 -24.83 14.93 42.32
C LEU A 29 -25.87 13.78 42.22
N GLN A 30 -25.54 12.79 41.36
CA GLN A 30 -25.78 11.31 41.44
C GLN A 30 -27.23 10.77 41.25
N PRO A 31 -27.47 9.50 40.80
CA PRO A 31 -26.53 8.40 40.55
C PRO A 31 -26.61 7.73 39.14
N VAL A 32 -25.57 6.95 38.85
CA VAL A 32 -25.39 6.05 37.69
C VAL A 32 -26.54 5.05 37.51
N ARG A 33 -27.14 4.98 36.30
CA ARG A 33 -27.77 3.76 35.75
C ARG A 33 -28.09 3.87 34.24
N HIS A 34 -27.85 2.76 33.54
CA HIS A 34 -28.25 2.36 32.17
C HIS A 34 -27.36 2.77 30.99
N LEU A 35 -26.30 1.97 30.75
CA LEU A 35 -25.90 1.59 29.40
C LEU A 35 -27.02 0.74 28.78
N ARG A 36 -27.73 1.31 27.79
CA ARG A 36 -28.40 0.55 26.75
C ARG A 36 -27.52 0.68 25.51
N ASP A 37 -27.04 -0.45 25.02
CA ASP A 37 -26.33 -0.55 23.74
C ASP A 37 -27.14 0.15 22.64
N ARG A 38 -26.51 1.10 21.96
CA ARG A 38 -26.98 1.56 20.65
C ARG A 38 -26.57 0.50 19.63
N PRO A 39 -27.49 -0.01 18.79
CA PRO A 39 -27.09 -0.90 17.72
C PRO A 39 -26.20 -0.17 16.71
N SER A 40 -25.28 -0.93 16.13
CA SER A 40 -24.41 -0.47 15.05
C SER A 40 -25.25 -0.15 13.82
N PHE A 41 -24.85 0.87 13.05
CA PHE A 41 -25.48 1.23 11.76
C PHE A 41 -25.57 0.03 10.79
N PHE A 42 -24.73 -1.00 10.97
CA PHE A 42 -24.76 -2.22 10.18
C PHE A 42 -25.93 -3.17 10.50
N ASP A 43 -26.60 -3.03 11.64
CA ASP A 43 -27.76 -3.85 12.01
C ASP A 43 -29.07 -3.36 11.35
N GLU A 44 -29.09 -2.16 10.77
CA GLU A 44 -30.27 -1.56 10.14
C GLU A 44 -30.32 -1.78 8.60
N VAL A 45 -29.25 -2.32 8.01
CA VAL A 45 -29.08 -2.40 6.53
C VAL A 45 -29.10 -3.84 6.00
N LEU A 46 -29.20 -4.87 6.85
CA LEU A 46 -29.20 -6.26 6.42
C LEU A 46 -30.56 -6.95 6.69
N PRO A 47 -31.22 -7.54 5.67
CA PRO A 47 -32.39 -8.37 5.94
C PRO A 47 -31.97 -9.66 6.66
N SER A 48 -32.66 -9.99 7.75
CA SER A 48 -32.46 -11.23 8.49
C SER A 48 -32.86 -12.45 7.64
N PRO A 49 -32.10 -13.55 7.66
CA PRO A 49 -32.44 -14.73 6.87
C PRO A 49 -33.62 -15.48 7.49
N SER A 50 -34.72 -15.58 6.74
CA SER A 50 -35.81 -16.51 7.00
C SER A 50 -35.33 -17.94 6.78
N SER A 51 -35.58 -18.78 7.78
CA SER A 51 -35.37 -20.22 7.77
C SER A 51 -36.18 -20.95 6.70
N SER A 52 -35.53 -21.75 5.86
CA SER A 52 -36.15 -22.94 5.27
C SER A 52 -35.10 -24.01 4.96
N LEU A 53 -35.20 -25.10 5.71
CA LEU A 53 -34.58 -26.41 5.46
C LEU A 53 -34.86 -26.89 4.03
N HIS A 54 -33.85 -27.43 3.35
CA HIS A 54 -33.99 -28.71 2.65
C HIS A 54 -32.63 -29.42 2.50
N THR A 55 -32.58 -30.60 3.10
CA THR A 55 -31.54 -31.61 3.10
C THR A 55 -31.47 -32.33 1.76
N LEU A 56 -30.27 -32.66 1.26
CA LEU A 56 -30.01 -33.92 0.56
C LEU A 56 -28.49 -34.27 0.53
N HIS A 57 -28.21 -35.47 1.04
CA HIS A 57 -26.90 -36.10 1.19
C HIS A 57 -26.24 -36.48 -0.14
N SER A 58 -24.90 -36.46 -0.18
CA SER A 58 -24.11 -37.51 -0.84
C SER A 58 -22.75 -37.67 -0.17
N ARG A 59 -22.56 -38.83 0.49
CA ARG A 59 -21.32 -39.31 1.11
C ARG A 59 -20.27 -39.63 0.03
N LYS A 60 -19.02 -39.16 0.21
CA LYS A 60 -17.81 -39.85 -0.29
C LYS A 60 -16.72 -39.89 0.79
N ASN A 61 -16.17 -41.08 0.98
CA ASN A 61 -15.22 -41.49 2.02
C ASN A 61 -13.92 -40.66 2.09
N PRO A 62 -13.39 -40.40 3.31
CA PRO A 62 -12.05 -39.88 3.54
C PRO A 62 -11.08 -41.01 3.92
N SER A 63 -10.37 -41.60 2.96
CA SER A 63 -9.29 -42.56 3.29
C SER A 63 -8.03 -42.46 2.41
N THR A 64 -7.96 -41.50 1.49
CA THR A 64 -6.85 -41.39 0.53
C THR A 64 -5.79 -40.33 0.87
N HIS A 65 -6.05 -39.46 1.87
CA HIS A 65 -5.10 -38.41 2.28
C HIS A 65 -4.18 -38.82 3.45
N ALA A 66 -4.62 -39.72 4.34
CA ALA A 66 -3.81 -40.20 5.46
C ALA A 66 -2.69 -41.15 5.01
N LEU A 67 -2.98 -42.05 4.06
CA LEU A 67 -1.98 -42.98 3.50
C LEU A 67 -0.89 -42.28 2.66
N ARG A 68 -1.18 -41.10 2.08
CA ARG A 68 -0.18 -40.32 1.32
C ARG A 68 0.76 -39.51 2.22
N ARG A 69 0.31 -39.10 3.41
CA ARG A 69 1.15 -38.36 4.38
C ARG A 69 2.08 -39.29 5.18
N SER A 70 1.65 -40.51 5.50
CA SER A 70 2.48 -41.48 6.21
C SER A 70 3.62 -42.05 5.35
N ALA A 71 3.39 -42.27 4.06
CA ALA A 71 4.43 -42.74 3.14
C ALA A 71 5.54 -41.70 2.91
N SER A 72 5.19 -40.40 2.84
CA SER A 72 6.19 -39.33 2.68
C SER A 72 7.06 -39.13 3.92
N LEU A 73 6.50 -39.26 5.13
CA LEU A 73 7.27 -39.18 6.37
C LEU A 73 8.23 -40.37 6.53
N ALA A 74 7.79 -41.59 6.19
CA ALA A 74 8.65 -42.77 6.23
C ALA A 74 9.85 -42.65 5.27
N ILE A 75 9.65 -42.11 4.07
CA ILE A 75 10.72 -41.88 3.09
C ILE A 75 11.72 -40.83 3.61
N ILE A 76 11.23 -39.75 4.22
CA ILE A 76 12.08 -38.69 4.80
C ILE A 76 12.89 -39.26 5.98
N SER A 77 12.27 -40.08 6.84
CA SER A 77 12.96 -40.73 7.96
C SER A 77 14.02 -41.73 7.50
N ILE A 78 13.74 -42.54 6.47
CA ILE A 78 14.73 -43.46 5.88
C ILE A 78 15.89 -42.69 5.26
N PHE A 79 15.61 -41.58 4.57
CA PHE A 79 16.63 -40.75 3.96
C PHE A 79 17.52 -40.07 5.01
N LEU A 80 16.94 -39.55 6.09
CA LEU A 80 17.67 -38.96 7.22
C LEU A 80 18.54 -40.01 7.93
N LEU A 81 18.01 -41.21 8.18
CA LEU A 81 18.77 -42.31 8.79
C LEU A 81 19.93 -42.78 7.90
N ALA A 82 19.76 -42.81 6.58
CA ALA A 82 20.83 -43.14 5.63
C ALA A 82 21.93 -42.06 5.58
N VAL A 83 21.55 -40.78 5.67
CA VAL A 83 22.50 -39.66 5.74
C VAL A 83 23.28 -39.67 7.05
N ILE A 84 22.61 -39.95 8.18
CA ILE A 84 23.25 -40.11 9.48
C ILE A 84 24.20 -41.32 9.47
N PHE A 85 23.77 -42.46 8.94
CA PHE A 85 24.62 -43.65 8.81
C PHE A 85 25.87 -43.37 7.97
N MET A 86 25.73 -42.71 6.82
CA MET A 86 26.88 -42.29 6.00
C MET A 86 27.79 -41.27 6.69
N ALA A 87 27.25 -40.42 7.58
CA ALA A 87 28.03 -39.47 8.36
C ALA A 87 28.77 -40.10 9.56
N CYS A 88 28.34 -41.30 9.99
CA CYS A 88 28.87 -42.03 11.14
C CYS A 88 29.81 -43.18 10.78
N THR A 89 29.79 -43.71 9.54
CA THR A 89 30.74 -44.75 9.12
C THR A 89 32.06 -44.14 8.67
N GLU A 90 33.08 -44.18 9.54
CA GLU A 90 34.46 -43.87 9.19
C GLU A 90 35.06 -44.99 8.31
N GLN A 91 35.07 -44.77 6.99
CA GLN A 91 36.08 -45.34 6.12
C GLN A 91 36.87 -44.22 5.45
N ASP A 92 38.19 -44.37 5.49
CA ASP A 92 39.22 -43.34 5.26
C ASP A 92 39.16 -42.61 3.91
N THR A 93 38.29 -43.01 2.97
CA THR A 93 38.21 -42.46 1.62
C THR A 93 37.25 -41.29 1.45
N ASN A 94 36.45 -40.90 2.46
CA ASN A 94 35.41 -39.86 2.29
C ASN A 94 35.36 -38.77 3.38
N LYS A 95 36.52 -38.36 3.93
CA LYS A 95 36.61 -37.26 4.92
C LYS A 95 36.04 -35.92 4.44
N LYS A 96 36.04 -35.66 3.13
CA LYS A 96 35.53 -34.40 2.54
C LYS A 96 34.00 -34.36 2.47
N VAL A 97 33.35 -35.47 2.13
CA VAL A 97 31.89 -35.56 1.99
C VAL A 97 31.20 -35.50 3.35
N ALA A 98 31.77 -36.15 4.37
CA ALA A 98 31.25 -36.09 5.74
C ALA A 98 31.36 -34.67 6.35
N ALA A 99 32.43 -33.94 6.02
CA ALA A 99 32.61 -32.56 6.48
C ALA A 99 31.63 -31.58 5.83
N ASP A 100 31.36 -31.72 4.52
CA ASP A 100 30.40 -30.86 3.82
C ASP A 100 28.96 -31.11 4.27
N LEU A 101 28.58 -32.36 4.59
CA LEU A 101 27.25 -32.68 5.13
C LEU A 101 27.04 -32.10 6.54
N ARG A 102 28.03 -32.17 7.43
CA ARG A 102 27.93 -31.56 8.78
C ARG A 102 27.77 -30.04 8.73
N LYS A 103 28.33 -29.39 7.72
CA LYS A 103 28.24 -27.93 7.50
C LYS A 103 26.87 -27.48 6.98
N VAL A 104 26.22 -28.30 6.15
CA VAL A 104 24.86 -28.02 5.65
C VAL A 104 23.80 -28.16 6.74
N PHE A 105 24.04 -29.02 7.73
CA PHE A 105 23.11 -29.28 8.84
C PHE A 105 23.50 -28.65 10.17
N GLY A 106 24.56 -27.84 10.22
CA GLY A 106 24.92 -27.04 11.41
C GLY A 106 25.33 -27.86 12.65
N MET A 107 25.99 -29.00 12.46
CA MET A 107 26.39 -29.91 13.55
C MET A 107 27.89 -29.85 13.78
N GLU A 108 28.34 -29.31 14.92
CA GLU A 108 29.77 -29.18 15.25
C GLU A 108 30.36 -30.38 16.04
N SER A 109 29.54 -31.33 16.51
CA SER A 109 30.03 -32.50 17.27
C SER A 109 29.12 -33.73 17.14
N VAL A 110 29.69 -34.94 17.28
CA VAL A 110 28.99 -36.24 17.25
C VAL A 110 28.16 -36.49 18.53
N THR A 111 28.30 -35.65 19.56
CA THR A 111 27.60 -35.79 20.85
C THR A 111 26.14 -35.30 20.89
N ASP A 112 25.66 -34.60 19.85
CA ASP A 112 24.28 -34.07 19.82
C ASP A 112 23.22 -35.10 19.39
N LEU A 113 23.64 -36.32 19.06
CA LEU A 113 22.75 -37.36 18.52
C LEU A 113 21.96 -38.13 19.60
N GLU A 114 22.47 -38.24 20.83
CA GLU A 114 21.80 -39.01 21.90
C GLU A 114 20.59 -38.29 22.51
N ALA A 115 20.57 -36.94 22.50
CA ALA A 115 19.46 -36.16 23.06
C ALA A 115 18.19 -36.20 22.18
N THR A 116 18.34 -36.38 20.87
CA THR A 116 17.21 -36.29 19.92
C THR A 116 16.46 -37.62 19.77
N VAL A 117 17.12 -38.76 20.03
CA VAL A 117 16.51 -40.10 19.91
C VAL A 117 15.70 -40.49 21.16
N GLY A 118 16.03 -39.93 22.33
CA GLY A 118 15.36 -40.26 23.60
C GLY A 118 13.92 -39.78 23.75
N SER A 119 13.47 -38.80 22.95
CA SER A 119 12.14 -38.19 23.11
C SER A 119 11.02 -38.85 22.30
N LEU A 120 11.29 -39.96 21.60
CA LEU A 120 10.33 -40.66 20.72
C LEU A 120 9.67 -41.90 21.37
N GLY A 121 9.91 -42.16 22.65
CA GLY A 121 9.39 -43.36 23.33
C GLY A 121 8.71 -43.08 24.66
N SER A 122 7.48 -42.57 24.64
CA SER A 122 6.54 -42.72 25.76
C SER A 122 5.15 -42.26 25.34
N GLY A 123 4.24 -43.21 25.09
CA GLY A 123 2.82 -42.95 24.96
C GLY A 123 2.08 -43.59 26.14
N SER A 124 1.18 -42.85 26.77
CA SER A 124 0.09 -43.41 27.57
C SER A 124 -1.17 -42.56 27.43
N HIS A 125 -2.27 -43.27 27.18
CA HIS A 125 -3.65 -42.85 26.96
C HIS A 125 -4.28 -42.08 28.12
N GLU A 126 -5.17 -41.12 27.82
CA GLU A 126 -6.59 -41.15 28.24
C GLU A 126 -7.42 -40.03 27.57
N GLN A 127 -8.74 -40.24 27.62
CA GLN A 127 -9.82 -39.91 26.68
C GLN A 127 -10.45 -38.49 26.75
N ASP A 128 -10.94 -38.09 25.56
CA ASP A 128 -12.20 -37.38 25.23
C ASP A 128 -12.56 -36.01 25.82
N ALA A 129 -12.58 -34.98 24.95
CA ALA A 129 -13.73 -34.09 24.73
C ALA A 129 -13.55 -33.27 23.44
N GLU A 130 -14.52 -33.40 22.51
CA GLU A 130 -14.62 -32.63 21.27
C GLU A 130 -14.93 -31.14 21.52
N VAL A 131 -14.10 -30.23 21.00
CA VAL A 131 -14.54 -28.95 20.42
C VAL A 131 -13.64 -28.61 19.23
N SER A 132 -14.25 -28.54 18.05
CA SER A 132 -13.61 -28.21 16.78
C SER A 132 -13.32 -26.71 16.69
N SER A 133 -12.04 -26.34 16.67
CA SER A 133 -11.57 -25.05 16.12
C SER A 133 -10.22 -25.24 15.45
N ASN A 134 -10.21 -25.30 14.12
CA ASN A 134 -8.97 -25.22 13.34
C ASN A 134 -8.55 -23.75 13.24
N GLY A 135 -7.77 -23.30 14.24
CA GLY A 135 -6.89 -22.14 14.11
C GLY A 135 -5.45 -22.65 14.21
N GLU A 136 -4.69 -22.60 13.12
CA GLU A 136 -3.23 -22.70 13.22
C GLU A 136 -2.76 -21.52 14.06
N ALA A 137 -2.33 -21.81 15.29
CA ALA A 137 -1.69 -20.85 16.17
C ALA A 137 -0.43 -20.31 15.47
N ALA A 138 -0.42 -19.00 15.21
CA ALA A 138 0.77 -18.28 14.79
C ALA A 138 1.89 -18.47 15.84
N PRO A 139 3.17 -18.49 15.44
CA PRO A 139 4.27 -18.55 16.39
C PRO A 139 4.16 -17.32 17.30
N ASN A 140 4.08 -17.59 18.61
CA ASN A 140 3.95 -16.66 19.73
C ASN A 140 4.46 -15.23 19.41
N ASP A 141 3.59 -14.37 18.87
CA ASP A 141 3.93 -12.98 18.52
C ASP A 141 3.88 -12.20 19.84
N SER A 142 5.03 -12.04 20.48
CA SER A 142 5.23 -11.24 21.69
C SER A 142 5.07 -9.73 21.42
N ARG A 143 4.16 -9.35 20.51
CA ARG A 143 3.81 -7.95 20.29
C ARG A 143 2.83 -7.51 21.39
N PRO A 144 3.04 -6.33 21.99
CA PRO A 144 2.04 -5.72 22.84
C PRO A 144 0.75 -5.48 22.02
N ASP A 145 -0.41 -5.54 22.68
CA ASP A 145 -1.72 -5.25 22.09
C ASP A 145 -1.88 -3.75 21.82
N ILE A 146 -1.12 -3.27 20.83
CA ILE A 146 -1.06 -1.87 20.41
C ILE A 146 -1.13 -1.83 18.90
N ASP A 147 -2.08 -1.04 18.41
CA ASP A 147 -2.15 -0.72 16.99
C ASP A 147 -1.05 0.29 16.62
N PHE A 148 0.12 -0.24 16.26
CA PHE A 148 1.21 0.56 15.69
C PHE A 148 0.90 1.08 14.28
N ASP A 149 -0.12 0.52 13.64
CA ASP A 149 -0.41 0.80 12.24
C ASP A 149 -1.29 2.02 12.06
N GLN A 150 -2.31 2.20 12.91
CA GLN A 150 -3.22 3.34 12.93
C GLN A 150 -3.72 3.72 11.54
N TYR A 151 -4.24 2.72 10.81
CA TYR A 151 -4.73 2.92 9.45
C TYR A 151 -6.04 3.72 9.45
N SER A 152 -6.10 4.74 8.61
CA SER A 152 -7.35 5.32 8.13
C SER A 152 -7.62 4.79 6.72
N THR A 153 -8.70 4.04 6.51
CA THR A 153 -8.88 3.35 5.23
C THR A 153 -9.26 4.29 4.09
N LEU A 154 -10.23 5.18 4.31
CA LEU A 154 -10.88 5.96 3.26
C LEU A 154 -11.05 7.43 3.65
N GLY A 155 -10.60 8.33 2.78
CA GLY A 155 -11.02 9.73 2.74
C GLY A 155 -11.90 9.97 1.51
N ILE A 156 -12.80 10.94 1.60
CA ILE A 156 -13.64 11.37 0.48
C ILE A 156 -13.47 12.87 0.28
N ILE A 157 -13.18 13.28 -0.94
CA ILE A 157 -13.21 14.69 -1.35
C ILE A 157 -14.38 14.86 -2.32
N ASN A 158 -15.45 15.47 -1.83
CA ASN A 158 -16.62 15.79 -2.64
C ASN A 158 -16.31 16.98 -3.57
N GLU A 159 -17.26 17.32 -4.44
CA GLU A 159 -17.11 18.38 -5.45
C GLU A 159 -16.87 19.78 -4.86
N ASP A 160 -17.25 20.04 -3.62
CA ASP A 160 -16.96 21.28 -2.89
C ASP A 160 -15.53 21.33 -2.32
N GLY A 161 -14.81 20.21 -2.35
CA GLY A 161 -13.44 20.09 -1.86
C GLY A 161 -12.36 20.45 -2.87
N TYR A 162 -12.72 20.77 -4.12
CA TYR A 162 -11.82 21.24 -5.16
C TYR A 162 -12.59 22.09 -6.18
N ASP A 163 -11.89 22.94 -6.94
CA ASP A 163 -12.51 23.76 -7.98
C ASP A 163 -11.80 23.54 -9.34
N LEU A 164 -12.59 23.27 -10.37
CA LEU A 164 -12.15 23.11 -11.76
C LEU A 164 -12.68 24.23 -12.67
N SER A 165 -13.28 25.27 -12.11
CA SER A 165 -13.71 26.45 -12.82
C SER A 165 -12.52 27.20 -13.45
N PRO A 166 -12.75 28.03 -14.48
CA PRO A 166 -11.66 28.78 -15.11
C PRO A 166 -10.86 29.60 -14.09
N GLY A 167 -9.54 29.42 -14.09
CA GLY A 167 -8.62 30.05 -13.13
C GLY A 167 -8.29 29.20 -11.90
N HIS A 168 -8.95 28.07 -11.70
CA HIS A 168 -8.72 27.13 -10.60
C HIS A 168 -8.23 25.77 -11.11
N ARG A 169 -7.46 25.06 -10.26
CA ARG A 169 -6.83 23.78 -10.64
C ARG A 169 -6.86 22.77 -9.51
N LEU A 170 -6.97 21.50 -9.89
CA LEU A 170 -6.68 20.36 -9.01
C LEU A 170 -5.38 19.70 -9.48
N ILE A 171 -4.44 19.53 -8.56
CA ILE A 171 -3.08 19.10 -8.85
C ILE A 171 -2.77 17.85 -8.03
N PHE A 172 -2.42 16.76 -8.69
CA PHE A 172 -1.92 15.55 -8.04
C PHE A 172 -0.40 15.50 -8.19
N ILE A 173 0.34 15.22 -7.12
CA ILE A 173 1.81 15.14 -7.13
C ILE A 173 2.31 13.75 -6.74
N GLY A 174 3.30 13.26 -7.49
CA GLY A 174 3.98 11.97 -7.27
C GLY A 174 4.88 11.92 -6.02
N ASP A 175 5.50 10.77 -5.80
CA ASP A 175 6.37 10.47 -4.65
C ASP A 175 7.53 11.47 -4.52
N ILE A 176 7.54 12.21 -3.41
CA ILE A 176 8.50 13.30 -3.18
C ILE A 176 9.74 12.80 -2.45
N HIS A 177 9.58 11.90 -1.48
CA HIS A 177 10.68 11.30 -0.74
C HIS A 177 11.70 12.31 -0.17
N GLY A 178 11.25 13.44 0.39
CA GLY A 178 12.13 14.47 0.95
C GLY A 178 12.95 15.26 -0.09
N SER A 179 12.57 15.19 -1.37
CA SER A 179 13.19 15.92 -2.49
C SER A 179 12.67 17.36 -2.58
N TYR A 180 12.98 18.17 -1.57
CA TYR A 180 12.41 19.52 -1.40
C TYR A 180 12.74 20.49 -2.55
N HIS A 181 13.96 20.47 -3.08
CA HIS A 181 14.33 21.39 -4.17
C HIS A 181 13.60 21.08 -5.48
N PRO A 182 13.55 19.83 -5.98
CA PRO A 182 12.68 19.47 -7.11
C PRO A 182 11.21 19.83 -6.87
N PHE A 183 10.70 19.59 -5.66
CA PHE A 183 9.34 19.97 -5.27
C PHE A 183 9.09 21.47 -5.46
N GLN A 184 9.94 22.33 -4.90
CA GLN A 184 9.84 23.79 -5.06
C GLN A 184 9.97 24.23 -6.53
N ARG A 185 10.89 23.62 -7.30
CA ARG A 185 11.03 23.89 -8.75
C ARG A 185 9.77 23.52 -9.52
N LEU A 186 9.12 22.40 -9.16
CA LEU A 186 7.89 21.96 -9.81
C LEU A 186 6.74 22.93 -9.53
N LEU A 187 6.56 23.31 -8.26
CA LEU A 187 5.56 24.29 -7.85
C LEU A 187 5.79 25.65 -8.54
N SER A 188 7.03 26.09 -8.63
CA SER A 188 7.39 27.31 -9.38
C SER A 188 7.07 27.17 -10.88
N LYS A 189 7.41 26.03 -11.50
CA LYS A 189 7.15 25.77 -12.92
C LYS A 189 5.68 25.83 -13.27
N ILE A 190 4.80 25.36 -12.38
CA ILE A 190 3.34 25.43 -12.58
C ILE A 190 2.72 26.70 -12.01
N SER A 191 3.52 27.61 -11.44
CA SER A 191 3.05 28.81 -10.75
C SER A 191 1.96 28.49 -9.72
N TYR A 192 2.25 27.55 -8.82
CA TYR A 192 1.31 27.10 -7.78
C TYR A 192 0.85 28.25 -6.88
N SER A 193 -0.44 28.30 -6.58
CA SER A 193 -1.08 29.25 -5.67
C SER A 193 -2.08 28.56 -4.77
N VAL A 194 -1.96 28.74 -3.46
CA VAL A 194 -2.89 28.19 -2.46
C VAL A 194 -4.32 28.75 -2.63
N GLU A 195 -4.46 29.95 -3.19
CA GLU A 195 -5.78 30.58 -3.41
C GLU A 195 -6.55 29.98 -4.60
N LYS A 196 -5.84 29.37 -5.56
CA LYS A 196 -6.40 28.92 -6.85
C LYS A 196 -6.30 27.42 -7.04
N ASP A 197 -5.36 26.78 -6.36
CA ASP A 197 -5.00 25.40 -6.61
C ASP A 197 -5.27 24.53 -5.39
N THR A 198 -5.95 23.41 -5.62
CA THR A 198 -6.01 22.30 -4.67
C THR A 198 -4.89 21.32 -5.00
N LEU A 199 -4.02 21.04 -4.04
CA LEU A 199 -2.92 20.08 -4.21
C LEU A 199 -3.18 18.80 -3.41
N VAL A 200 -2.90 17.65 -4.02
CA VAL A 200 -3.09 16.31 -3.47
C VAL A 200 -1.86 15.45 -3.75
N HIS A 201 -1.25 14.82 -2.75
CA HIS A 201 -0.09 13.93 -2.98
C HIS A 201 -0.48 12.43 -2.96
N VAL A 202 0.25 11.61 -3.71
CA VAL A 202 0.03 10.15 -3.82
C VAL A 202 0.80 9.31 -2.78
N GLY A 203 1.27 9.95 -1.71
CA GLY A 203 2.05 9.34 -0.63
C GLY A 203 3.57 9.38 -0.84
N ASP A 204 4.29 8.68 0.04
CA ASP A 204 5.76 8.56 0.07
C ASP A 204 6.46 9.93 0.08
N LEU A 205 6.13 10.70 1.12
CA LEU A 205 6.67 12.04 1.32
C LEU A 205 8.12 12.01 1.84
N VAL A 206 8.54 10.93 2.52
CA VAL A 206 9.76 10.90 3.35
C VAL A 206 10.72 9.72 3.06
N VAL A 207 11.82 9.64 3.85
CA VAL A 207 12.74 8.49 4.06
C VAL A 207 13.92 8.33 3.09
N ARG A 208 13.97 9.02 1.95
CA ARG A 208 15.10 8.86 1.00
C ARG A 208 15.91 10.13 0.76
N GLY A 209 15.27 11.27 0.71
CA GLY A 209 15.87 12.60 0.65
C GLY A 209 16.20 13.14 2.04
N LEU A 210 16.80 14.33 2.05
CA LEU A 210 17.33 14.94 3.27
C LEU A 210 16.33 15.89 3.96
N LYS A 211 15.32 16.37 3.23
CA LYS A 211 14.43 17.46 3.65
C LYS A 211 13.05 16.94 4.03
N ASN A 212 13.02 15.92 4.90
CA ASN A 212 11.79 15.23 5.30
C ASN A 212 10.86 16.15 6.12
N GLU A 213 11.39 16.79 7.16
CA GLU A 213 10.62 17.71 8.00
C GLU A 213 10.16 18.94 7.20
N ASP A 214 11.00 19.50 6.32
CA ASP A 214 10.61 20.65 5.51
C ASP A 214 9.41 20.32 4.59
N ILE A 215 9.35 19.10 4.04
CA ILE A 215 8.21 18.64 3.24
C ILE A 215 6.98 18.46 4.13
N LEU A 216 7.09 17.73 5.25
CA LEU A 216 5.93 17.46 6.11
C LEU A 216 5.35 18.74 6.71
N TRP A 217 6.22 19.66 7.15
CA TRP A 217 5.81 20.96 7.64
C TRP A 217 5.08 21.76 6.56
N TRP A 218 5.61 21.80 5.34
CA TRP A 218 4.99 22.51 4.22
C TRP A 218 3.59 21.96 3.89
N MET A 219 3.44 20.63 3.92
CA MET A 219 2.16 19.95 3.66
C MET A 219 1.15 20.21 4.78
N ASN A 220 1.59 20.10 6.04
CA ASN A 220 0.73 20.32 7.21
C ASN A 220 0.27 21.78 7.34
N ASP A 221 1.19 22.74 7.19
CA ASP A 221 0.92 24.19 7.28
C ASP A 221 -0.15 24.65 6.27
N ARG A 222 -0.21 24.01 5.11
CA ARG A 222 -1.18 24.30 4.04
C ARG A 222 -2.37 23.34 4.01
N ASN A 223 -2.49 22.43 4.97
CA ASN A 223 -3.55 21.41 5.05
C ASN A 223 -3.70 20.61 3.74
N ILE A 224 -2.57 20.26 3.13
CA ILE A 224 -2.53 19.54 1.85
C ILE A 224 -3.07 18.13 2.04
N LYS A 225 -3.95 17.69 1.14
CA LYS A 225 -4.55 16.36 1.19
C LYS A 225 -3.65 15.34 0.48
N GLY A 226 -3.89 14.06 0.75
CA GLY A 226 -3.18 13.00 0.06
C GLY A 226 -3.49 11.64 0.64
N VAL A 227 -2.72 10.65 0.22
CA VAL A 227 -2.78 9.28 0.73
C VAL A 227 -1.47 8.89 1.40
N ARG A 228 -1.54 7.89 2.27
CA ARG A 228 -0.38 7.36 2.99
C ARG A 228 0.40 6.38 2.12
N GLY A 229 1.71 6.58 2.02
CA GLY A 229 2.63 5.64 1.35
C GLY A 229 3.23 4.59 2.28
N ASN A 230 3.96 3.62 1.72
CA ASN A 230 4.58 2.57 2.52
C ASN A 230 5.80 3.06 3.30
N HIS A 231 6.52 4.06 2.79
CA HIS A 231 7.59 4.71 3.56
C HIS A 231 7.03 5.57 4.68
N ASP A 232 5.90 6.24 4.45
CA ASP A 232 5.19 7.02 5.47
C ASP A 232 4.70 6.11 6.61
N GLN A 233 4.09 4.95 6.25
CA GLN A 233 3.61 3.95 7.21
C GLN A 233 4.71 3.44 8.14
N ALA A 234 5.88 3.10 7.59
CA ALA A 234 7.00 2.62 8.39
C ALA A 234 7.57 3.70 9.34
N VAL A 235 7.47 4.99 8.99
CA VAL A 235 7.82 6.10 9.90
C VAL A 235 6.80 6.21 11.04
N ILE A 236 5.51 6.11 10.73
CA ILE A 236 4.44 6.11 11.75
C ILE A 236 4.67 4.99 12.75
N GLN A 237 4.82 3.77 12.24
CA GLN A 237 5.11 2.57 13.01
C GLN A 237 6.28 2.77 13.99
N TRP A 238 7.42 3.27 13.50
CA TRP A 238 8.56 3.58 14.35
C TRP A 238 8.25 4.63 15.41
N ARG A 239 7.57 5.72 15.03
CA ARG A 239 7.25 6.81 15.97
C ARG A 239 6.25 6.37 17.04
N THR A 240 5.23 5.62 16.67
CA THR A 240 4.26 5.03 17.63
C THR A 240 4.97 4.07 18.58
N TRP A 241 5.88 3.24 18.06
CA TRP A 241 6.71 2.36 18.90
C TRP A 241 7.57 3.16 19.88
N MET A 242 8.24 4.22 19.41
CA MET A 242 9.08 5.07 20.27
C MET A 242 8.27 5.68 21.41
N GLN A 243 7.11 6.27 21.11
CA GLN A 243 6.22 6.88 22.10
C GLN A 243 5.70 5.86 23.12
N TRP A 244 5.30 4.66 22.68
CA TRP A 244 4.93 3.59 23.60
C TRP A 244 6.10 3.10 24.45
N ALA A 245 7.26 2.93 23.83
CA ALA A 245 8.41 2.31 24.46
C ALA A 245 9.07 3.24 25.49
N GLY A 246 9.11 4.53 25.21
CA GLY A 246 9.69 5.53 26.11
C GLY A 246 8.70 6.33 26.95
N GLY A 247 7.40 6.29 26.66
CA GLY A 247 6.37 7.02 27.41
C GLY A 247 6.45 8.54 27.22
N ALA A 248 6.19 9.31 28.28
CA ALA A 248 6.19 10.77 28.24
C ALA A 248 7.56 11.34 27.83
N ASP A 249 8.64 10.68 28.23
CA ASP A 249 10.03 11.10 27.97
C ASP A 249 10.68 10.28 26.85
N TRP A 250 9.88 9.86 25.87
CA TRP A 250 10.37 8.94 24.84
C TRP A 250 11.57 9.48 24.05
N GLU A 251 11.65 10.79 23.83
CA GLU A 251 12.77 11.44 23.14
C GLU A 251 14.08 11.15 23.87
N VAL A 252 14.14 11.50 25.15
CA VAL A 252 15.30 11.27 26.02
C VAL A 252 15.65 9.78 26.10
N TRP A 253 14.62 8.93 26.22
CA TRP A 253 14.81 7.49 26.33
C TRP A 253 15.37 6.87 25.04
N VAL A 254 14.82 7.23 23.88
CA VAL A 254 15.31 6.76 22.57
C VAL A 254 16.70 7.30 22.29
N ASP A 255 16.98 8.57 22.61
CA ASP A 255 18.30 9.18 22.41
C ASP A 255 19.38 8.53 23.29
N SER A 256 19.04 8.11 24.52
CA SER A 256 19.95 7.34 25.38
C SER A 256 20.41 6.01 24.75
N MET A 257 19.64 5.50 23.78
CA MET A 257 19.94 4.28 23.04
C MET A 257 20.47 4.56 21.62
N GLY A 258 20.43 5.80 21.15
CA GLY A 258 20.76 6.17 19.76
C GLY A 258 22.19 5.81 19.34
N GLU A 259 23.14 5.80 20.28
CA GLU A 259 24.53 5.41 20.04
C GLU A 259 24.78 3.90 20.20
N LYS A 260 23.86 3.16 20.82
CA LYS A 260 24.02 1.72 21.09
C LYS A 260 23.84 0.88 19.83
N GLU A 261 24.52 -0.27 19.79
CA GLU A 261 24.30 -1.30 18.76
C GLU A 261 23.01 -2.08 19.04
N GLU A 262 22.47 -2.73 18.01
CA GLU A 262 21.16 -3.40 18.08
C GLU A 262 21.08 -4.43 19.22
N GLU A 263 22.12 -5.24 19.41
CA GLU A 263 22.17 -6.24 20.48
C GLU A 263 22.11 -5.59 21.87
N GLN A 264 22.76 -4.45 22.05
CA GLN A 264 22.75 -3.70 23.31
C GLN A 264 21.37 -3.08 23.57
N VAL A 265 20.70 -2.62 22.51
CA VAL A 265 19.33 -2.11 22.61
C VAL A 265 18.38 -3.24 22.97
N LEU A 266 18.49 -4.41 22.35
CA LEU A 266 17.67 -5.58 22.67
C LEU A 266 17.84 -6.03 24.14
N ASP A 267 19.05 -5.96 24.70
CA ASP A 267 19.28 -6.23 26.14
C ASP A 267 18.56 -5.20 27.03
N VAL A 268 18.64 -3.91 26.70
CA VAL A 268 17.92 -2.85 27.45
C VAL A 268 16.40 -3.06 27.36
N LEU A 269 15.89 -3.34 26.16
CA LEU A 269 14.47 -3.58 25.91
C LEU A 269 13.98 -4.84 26.66
N GLY A 270 14.77 -5.91 26.67
CA GLY A 270 14.46 -7.14 27.39
C GLY A 270 14.30 -6.93 28.90
N LYS A 271 15.14 -6.08 29.51
CA LYS A 271 15.05 -5.71 30.93
C LYS A 271 13.75 -5.00 31.30
N VAL A 272 13.17 -4.24 30.36
CA VAL A 272 11.88 -3.54 30.53
C VAL A 272 10.71 -4.28 29.89
N LYS A 273 10.90 -5.54 29.46
CA LYS A 273 9.90 -6.38 28.78
C LYS A 273 9.29 -5.71 27.55
N LYS A 274 10.12 -5.01 26.77
CA LYS A 274 9.76 -4.41 25.49
C LYS A 274 10.59 -5.04 24.37
N GLN A 275 10.14 -4.86 23.14
CA GLN A 275 10.85 -5.23 21.92
C GLN A 275 10.26 -4.43 20.75
N PHE A 276 10.97 -4.36 19.63
CA PHE A 276 10.38 -3.94 18.34
C PHE A 276 10.12 -5.18 17.47
N PRO A 277 9.19 -5.11 16.50
CA PRO A 277 8.84 -6.26 15.67
C PRO A 277 10.03 -6.83 14.89
N ASN A 278 10.00 -8.15 14.69
CA ASN A 278 10.92 -8.84 13.78
C ASN A 278 10.83 -8.19 12.38
N GLU A 279 11.99 -8.02 11.72
CA GLU A 279 12.21 -7.31 10.44
C GLU A 279 12.41 -5.78 10.53
N TRP A 280 12.07 -5.14 11.65
CA TRP A 280 12.36 -3.72 11.84
C TRP A 280 13.85 -3.52 12.12
N LYS A 281 14.50 -2.72 11.27
CA LYS A 281 15.95 -2.50 11.35
C LYS A 281 16.26 -1.29 12.22
N TRP A 282 16.99 -1.51 13.32
CA TRP A 282 17.47 -0.45 14.18
C TRP A 282 18.32 0.56 13.39
N LYS A 283 18.19 1.86 13.70
CA LYS A 283 18.85 2.97 12.97
C LYS A 283 18.61 2.99 11.45
N SER A 284 17.56 2.31 10.96
CA SER A 284 17.12 2.44 9.58
C SER A 284 16.78 3.88 9.22
N LYS A 285 16.66 4.19 7.92
CA LYS A 285 16.26 5.53 7.49
C LYS A 285 14.89 5.90 8.06
N HIS A 286 13.94 4.96 8.08
CA HIS A 286 12.62 5.15 8.69
C HIS A 286 12.72 5.48 10.19
N TRP A 287 13.55 4.75 10.93
CA TRP A 287 13.81 5.03 12.34
C TRP A 287 14.36 6.45 12.54
N LYS A 288 15.34 6.86 11.72
CA LYS A 288 15.95 8.21 11.83
C LYS A 288 14.92 9.30 11.60
N VAL A 289 14.12 9.18 10.53
CA VAL A 289 13.04 10.13 10.25
C VAL A 289 12.01 10.14 11.37
N ALA A 290 11.55 8.98 11.84
CA ALA A 290 10.57 8.89 12.93
C ALA A 290 11.02 9.58 14.22
N ARG A 291 12.32 9.51 14.54
CA ARG A 291 12.90 10.21 15.68
C ARG A 291 12.95 11.73 15.45
N GLU A 292 13.30 12.17 14.24
CA GLU A 292 13.60 13.58 13.93
C GLU A 292 12.37 14.44 13.61
N ILE A 293 11.27 13.86 13.11
CA ILE A 293 10.09 14.65 12.72
C ILE A 293 9.37 15.25 13.93
N SER A 294 8.79 16.43 13.72
CA SER A 294 8.00 17.11 14.75
C SER A 294 6.67 16.41 15.03
N SER A 295 6.08 16.68 16.20
CA SER A 295 4.77 16.15 16.55
C SER A 295 3.67 16.54 15.53
N PRO A 296 3.56 17.80 15.06
CA PRO A 296 2.61 18.15 13.98
C PRO A 296 2.83 17.35 12.69
N SER A 297 4.08 17.18 12.26
CA SER A 297 4.45 16.41 11.07
C SER A 297 4.08 14.92 11.20
N TYR A 298 4.25 14.33 12.38
CA TYR A 298 3.79 12.98 12.68
C TYR A 298 2.26 12.85 12.62
N HIS A 299 1.51 13.78 13.25
CA HIS A 299 0.05 13.78 13.22
C HIS A 299 -0.50 14.00 11.80
N TYR A 300 0.20 14.79 10.98
CA TYR A 300 -0.13 14.92 9.57
C TYR A 300 -0.08 13.56 8.87
N LEU A 301 1.02 12.80 9.01
CA LEU A 301 1.13 11.46 8.44
C LEU A 301 0.04 10.50 8.94
N LEU A 302 -0.30 10.56 10.24
CA LEU A 302 -1.39 9.79 10.82
C LEU A 302 -2.75 10.12 10.19
N SER A 303 -2.99 11.37 9.84
CA SER A 303 -4.28 11.80 9.26
C SER A 303 -4.52 11.30 7.84
N LEU A 304 -3.47 10.87 7.13
CA LEU A 304 -3.56 10.44 5.73
C LEU A 304 -4.29 9.10 5.60
N PRO A 305 -5.34 9.00 4.78
CA PRO A 305 -6.00 7.74 4.47
C PRO A 305 -5.20 6.88 3.50
N LEU A 306 -5.53 5.59 3.39
CA LEU A 306 -4.94 4.67 2.40
C LEU A 306 -5.53 4.87 1.00
N VAL A 307 -6.81 5.24 0.94
CA VAL A 307 -7.55 5.53 -0.30
C VAL A 307 -8.24 6.88 -0.19
N LEU A 308 -8.17 7.69 -1.23
CA LEU A 308 -8.87 8.96 -1.33
C LEU A 308 -9.83 8.91 -2.53
N HIS A 309 -11.12 9.03 -2.28
CA HIS A 309 -12.17 8.95 -3.31
C HIS A 309 -12.62 10.34 -3.75
N PHE A 310 -12.72 10.54 -5.07
CA PHE A 310 -13.26 11.74 -5.70
C PHE A 310 -14.52 11.36 -6.50
N PRO A 311 -15.71 11.34 -5.86
CA PRO A 311 -16.94 10.96 -6.53
C PRO A 311 -17.24 11.82 -7.77
N GLY A 312 -16.98 13.12 -7.70
CA GLY A 312 -17.21 14.05 -8.82
C GLY A 312 -16.25 13.89 -9.99
N LEU A 313 -15.12 13.18 -9.81
CA LEU A 313 -14.16 12.86 -10.88
C LEU A 313 -14.22 11.40 -11.34
N HIS A 314 -15.07 10.57 -10.71
CA HIS A 314 -15.10 9.13 -10.92
C HIS A 314 -13.72 8.50 -10.79
N SER A 315 -13.04 8.87 -9.70
CA SER A 315 -11.62 8.57 -9.53
C SER A 315 -11.24 8.26 -8.09
N PHE A 316 -10.19 7.45 -7.92
CA PHE A 316 -9.51 7.27 -6.65
C PHE A 316 -8.04 7.69 -6.76
N VAL A 317 -7.49 8.13 -5.64
CA VAL A 317 -6.06 8.22 -5.41
C VAL A 317 -5.66 7.14 -4.41
N VAL A 318 -4.61 6.39 -4.74
CA VAL A 318 -4.01 5.37 -3.87
C VAL A 318 -2.50 5.45 -3.98
N HIS A 319 -1.75 4.98 -2.99
CA HIS A 319 -0.29 4.99 -3.10
C HIS A 319 0.20 3.94 -4.09
N ALA A 320 -0.15 2.65 -3.91
CA ALA A 320 0.38 1.58 -4.75
C ALA A 320 -0.61 1.03 -5.75
N GLY A 321 -1.79 0.57 -5.30
CA GLY A 321 -2.77 -0.01 -6.20
C GLY A 321 -4.10 -0.43 -5.57
N LEU A 322 -5.07 -0.66 -6.44
CA LEU A 322 -6.42 -1.11 -6.11
C LEU A 322 -6.85 -2.15 -7.16
N LEU A 323 -7.47 -3.25 -6.74
CA LEU A 323 -7.99 -4.25 -7.69
C LEU A 323 -9.45 -3.95 -8.08
N PRO A 324 -9.82 -4.09 -9.36
CA PRO A 324 -11.18 -3.82 -9.84
C PRO A 324 -12.16 -4.97 -9.53
N SER A 325 -11.63 -6.16 -9.27
CA SER A 325 -12.40 -7.40 -9.16
C SER A 325 -11.66 -8.40 -8.29
N ASN A 326 -12.38 -9.39 -7.75
CA ASN A 326 -11.77 -10.50 -7.04
C ASN A 326 -11.15 -11.47 -8.07
N PRO A 327 -9.81 -11.59 -8.12
CA PRO A 327 -9.13 -12.45 -9.09
C PRO A 327 -9.48 -13.94 -8.90
N LEU A 328 -9.93 -14.36 -7.72
CA LEU A 328 -10.29 -15.76 -7.45
C LEU A 328 -11.60 -16.18 -8.12
N LYS A 329 -12.45 -15.23 -8.51
CA LYS A 329 -13.75 -15.47 -9.13
C LYS A 329 -13.68 -15.34 -10.65
N LEU A 330 -14.74 -15.76 -11.34
CA LEU A 330 -14.89 -15.50 -12.78
C LEU A 330 -15.18 -14.01 -13.00
N SER A 331 -14.83 -13.48 -14.17
CA SER A 331 -15.10 -12.09 -14.52
C SER A 331 -16.60 -11.80 -14.64
N SER A 332 -17.41 -12.81 -14.99
CA SER A 332 -18.87 -12.73 -15.10
C SER A 332 -19.63 -13.07 -13.81
N ASP A 333 -18.93 -13.26 -12.69
CA ASP A 333 -19.58 -13.60 -11.41
C ASP A 333 -20.35 -12.38 -10.87
N ASN A 334 -21.63 -12.58 -10.49
CA ASN A 334 -22.53 -11.52 -10.01
C ASN A 334 -22.06 -10.81 -8.73
N SER A 335 -21.09 -11.37 -8.03
CA SER A 335 -20.47 -10.75 -6.85
C SER A 335 -19.24 -9.91 -7.18
N GLN A 336 -18.86 -9.80 -8.46
CA GLN A 336 -17.85 -8.84 -8.89
C GLN A 336 -18.44 -7.43 -8.85
N PRO A 337 -17.66 -6.41 -8.44
CA PRO A 337 -18.16 -5.04 -8.31
C PRO A 337 -18.90 -4.56 -9.56
N LEU A 338 -18.26 -4.55 -10.73
CA LEU A 338 -18.86 -4.04 -11.96
C LEU A 338 -20.10 -4.83 -12.43
N VAL A 339 -20.11 -6.15 -12.23
CA VAL A 339 -21.23 -7.02 -12.66
C VAL A 339 -22.45 -6.85 -11.76
N GLN A 340 -22.22 -6.68 -10.46
CA GLN A 340 -23.30 -6.49 -9.48
C GLN A 340 -24.14 -5.27 -9.84
N PHE A 341 -23.51 -4.16 -10.21
CA PHE A 341 -24.21 -2.91 -10.52
C PHE A 341 -24.76 -2.88 -11.95
N SER A 342 -24.05 -3.47 -12.93
CA SER A 342 -24.58 -3.57 -14.30
C SER A 342 -25.90 -4.36 -14.38
N ASN A 343 -26.08 -5.35 -13.50
CA ASN A 343 -27.32 -6.14 -13.43
C ASN A 343 -28.45 -5.41 -12.68
N GLN A 344 -28.13 -4.37 -11.91
CA GLN A 344 -29.11 -3.58 -11.15
C GLN A 344 -29.67 -2.40 -11.95
N SER A 345 -29.13 -2.09 -13.14
CA SER A 345 -29.50 -0.97 -14.02
C SER A 345 -30.94 -0.98 -14.58
N THR A 346 -31.86 -1.77 -14.01
CA THR A 346 -33.31 -1.61 -14.26
C THR A 346 -33.91 -0.40 -13.54
N ILE A 347 -33.15 0.26 -12.66
CA ILE A 347 -33.52 1.51 -11.99
C ILE A 347 -32.59 2.61 -12.52
N SER A 348 -33.20 3.68 -13.06
CA SER A 348 -32.57 4.81 -13.77
C SER A 348 -31.10 5.10 -13.38
N PRO A 349 -30.14 5.03 -14.33
CA PRO A 349 -28.69 5.19 -14.08
C PRO A 349 -28.27 6.65 -13.81
N SER A 350 -29.18 7.50 -13.32
CA SER A 350 -29.00 8.96 -13.28
C SER A 350 -28.75 9.54 -11.88
N SER A 351 -28.74 8.73 -10.81
CA SER A 351 -28.48 9.24 -9.46
C SER A 351 -27.00 9.09 -9.08
N THR A 352 -26.33 10.21 -8.77
CA THR A 352 -24.95 10.27 -8.26
C THR A 352 -24.72 9.33 -7.07
N SER A 353 -25.77 9.05 -6.28
CA SER A 353 -25.74 8.13 -5.14
C SER A 353 -25.54 6.67 -5.53
N SER A 354 -26.20 6.19 -6.60
CA SER A 354 -26.04 4.81 -7.07
C SER A 354 -24.62 4.58 -7.61
N ARG A 355 -24.08 5.57 -8.33
CA ARG A 355 -22.71 5.54 -8.87
C ARG A 355 -21.65 5.54 -7.77
N LYS A 356 -21.84 6.33 -6.72
CA LYS A 356 -20.96 6.31 -5.54
C LYS A 356 -20.93 4.93 -4.87
N GLN A 357 -22.05 4.22 -4.81
CA GLN A 357 -22.08 2.86 -4.24
C GLN A 357 -21.34 1.84 -5.11
N GLU A 358 -21.45 1.96 -6.44
CA GLU A 358 -20.69 1.15 -7.40
C GLU A 358 -19.17 1.32 -7.19
N GLU A 359 -18.71 2.56 -7.10
CA GLU A 359 -17.29 2.88 -6.91
C GLU A 359 -16.77 2.35 -5.56
N LEU A 360 -17.54 2.51 -4.48
CA LEU A 360 -17.14 2.02 -3.17
C LEU A 360 -17.13 0.49 -3.06
N ALA A 361 -17.79 -0.23 -3.96
CA ALA A 361 -17.76 -1.70 -3.99
C ALA A 361 -16.38 -2.26 -4.34
N PHE A 362 -15.52 -1.51 -5.04
CA PHE A 362 -14.12 -1.92 -5.26
C PHE A 362 -13.38 -2.13 -3.94
N LEU A 363 -13.69 -1.36 -2.89
CA LEU A 363 -13.08 -1.52 -1.57
C LEU A 363 -13.51 -2.80 -0.86
N GLN A 364 -14.57 -3.46 -1.34
CA GLN A 364 -15.04 -4.74 -0.81
C GLN A 364 -14.32 -5.96 -1.40
N VAL A 365 -13.50 -5.77 -2.44
CA VAL A 365 -12.63 -6.83 -2.97
C VAL A 365 -11.70 -7.30 -1.84
N PRO A 366 -11.61 -8.61 -1.54
CA PRO A 366 -10.86 -9.11 -0.37
C PRO A 366 -9.42 -8.61 -0.28
N GLN A 367 -8.74 -8.50 -1.42
CA GLN A 367 -7.38 -7.99 -1.51
C GLN A 367 -7.28 -6.51 -1.12
N ASN A 368 -8.28 -5.69 -1.44
CA ASN A 368 -8.30 -4.26 -1.14
C ASN A 368 -8.60 -3.98 0.34
N LYS A 369 -9.14 -4.97 1.08
CA LYS A 369 -9.36 -4.87 2.53
C LYS A 369 -8.07 -4.98 3.35
N LEU A 370 -6.97 -5.40 2.74
CA LEU A 370 -5.68 -5.55 3.42
C LEU A 370 -4.86 -4.27 3.23
N PRO A 371 -4.59 -3.49 4.29
CA PRO A 371 -3.81 -2.25 4.19
C PRO A 371 -2.48 -2.41 3.48
N TRP A 372 -1.76 -3.50 3.79
CA TRP A 372 -0.48 -3.80 3.17
C TRP A 372 -0.56 -3.87 1.65
N ASN A 373 -1.65 -4.40 1.08
CA ASN A 373 -1.84 -4.47 -0.37
C ASN A 373 -2.00 -3.07 -0.98
N LEU A 374 -2.78 -2.18 -0.36
CA LEU A 374 -3.05 -0.83 -0.89
C LEU A 374 -1.79 0.03 -1.01
N ILE A 375 -0.79 -0.21 -0.14
CA ILE A 375 0.46 0.55 -0.09
C ILE A 375 1.68 -0.19 -0.66
N ASN A 376 1.60 -1.50 -0.94
CA ASN A 376 2.75 -2.27 -1.48
C ASN A 376 2.48 -3.00 -2.80
N MET A 377 1.24 -3.05 -3.29
CA MET A 377 0.90 -3.79 -4.50
C MET A 377 1.61 -3.25 -5.73
N ARG A 378 2.33 -4.12 -6.44
CA ARG A 378 2.83 -3.85 -7.79
C ARG A 378 2.15 -4.72 -8.83
N SER A 379 1.88 -5.97 -8.45
CA SER A 379 1.29 -6.98 -9.32
C SER A 379 0.39 -7.92 -8.52
N VAL A 380 -0.43 -8.68 -9.24
CA VAL A 380 -1.26 -9.76 -8.71
C VAL A 380 -1.07 -11.01 -9.55
N PHE A 381 -1.03 -12.18 -8.92
CA PHE A 381 -0.99 -13.44 -9.64
C PHE A 381 -2.38 -13.74 -10.21
N THR A 382 -2.54 -13.68 -11.53
CA THR A 382 -3.84 -13.92 -12.20
C THR A 382 -4.09 -15.38 -12.52
N LYS A 383 -3.06 -16.23 -12.46
CA LYS A 383 -3.09 -17.66 -12.85
C LYS A 383 -2.19 -18.49 -11.93
N GLY A 384 -2.35 -19.81 -12.00
CA GLY A 384 -1.51 -20.77 -11.29
C GLY A 384 -1.88 -20.94 -9.82
N LYS A 385 -0.98 -21.56 -9.04
CA LYS A 385 -1.24 -21.92 -7.63
C LYS A 385 -1.39 -20.71 -6.71
N LYS A 386 -0.69 -19.61 -7.02
CA LYS A 386 -0.71 -18.36 -6.25
C LYS A 386 -1.83 -17.41 -6.70
N LYS A 387 -2.77 -17.88 -7.53
CA LYS A 387 -3.81 -17.03 -8.11
C LYS A 387 -4.52 -16.24 -7.00
N GLY A 388 -4.61 -14.92 -7.18
CA GLY A 388 -5.23 -13.98 -6.26
C GLY A 388 -4.33 -13.43 -5.16
N GLU A 389 -3.10 -13.92 -5.02
CA GLU A 389 -2.08 -13.33 -4.16
C GLU A 389 -1.52 -12.05 -4.79
N VAL A 390 -1.32 -11.04 -3.95
CA VAL A 390 -0.69 -9.76 -4.31
C VAL A 390 0.81 -9.85 -4.07
N THR A 391 1.60 -9.17 -4.90
CA THR A 391 3.06 -9.08 -4.73
C THR A 391 3.57 -7.65 -4.90
N SER A 392 4.60 -7.32 -4.11
CA SER A 392 5.37 -6.08 -4.22
C SER A 392 6.52 -6.19 -5.23
N SER A 393 6.72 -7.36 -5.84
CA SER A 393 7.68 -7.56 -6.91
C SER A 393 7.13 -7.05 -8.23
N SER A 394 7.91 -6.25 -8.95
CA SER A 394 7.60 -5.84 -10.32
C SER A 394 7.94 -6.90 -11.37
N LYS A 395 8.56 -8.02 -10.97
CA LYS A 395 8.99 -9.11 -11.86
C LYS A 395 8.01 -10.27 -11.89
N ASP A 396 7.15 -10.36 -10.87
CA ASP A 396 6.25 -11.48 -10.66
C ASP A 396 4.79 -11.03 -10.81
N GLY A 397 3.94 -11.92 -11.30
CA GLY A 397 2.52 -11.63 -11.51
C GLY A 397 2.24 -10.71 -12.68
N THR A 398 0.98 -10.29 -12.78
CA THR A 398 0.49 -9.29 -13.74
C THR A 398 0.39 -7.94 -13.04
N PRO A 399 0.96 -6.85 -13.58
CA PRO A 399 0.78 -5.52 -13.01
C PRO A 399 -0.68 -5.21 -12.74
N TRP A 400 -0.98 -4.71 -11.54
CA TRP A 400 -2.38 -4.47 -11.15
C TRP A 400 -3.04 -3.44 -12.07
N SER A 401 -2.27 -2.47 -12.59
CA SER A 401 -2.76 -1.46 -13.53
C SER A 401 -3.24 -2.09 -14.83
N GLU A 402 -2.60 -3.14 -15.35
CA GLU A 402 -3.09 -3.90 -16.51
C GLU A 402 -4.41 -4.61 -16.20
N VAL A 403 -4.54 -5.19 -15.01
CA VAL A 403 -5.78 -5.84 -14.56
C VAL A 403 -6.91 -4.81 -14.47
N TRP A 404 -6.63 -3.63 -13.90
CA TRP A 404 -7.58 -2.52 -13.82
C TRP A 404 -8.06 -2.08 -15.20
N ASN A 405 -7.12 -1.75 -16.10
CA ASN A 405 -7.48 -1.25 -17.43
C ASN A 405 -8.24 -2.30 -18.25
N LYS A 406 -7.90 -3.58 -18.10
CA LYS A 406 -8.64 -4.66 -18.76
C LYS A 406 -10.11 -4.68 -18.32
N GLU A 407 -10.39 -4.63 -17.01
CA GLU A 407 -11.77 -4.65 -16.53
C GLU A 407 -12.52 -3.37 -16.90
N MET A 408 -11.90 -2.20 -16.78
CA MET A 408 -12.51 -0.92 -17.18
C MET A 408 -12.82 -0.84 -18.68
N SER A 409 -12.10 -1.58 -19.53
CA SER A 409 -12.36 -1.64 -20.97
C SER A 409 -13.68 -2.29 -21.35
N HIS A 410 -14.32 -3.00 -20.43
CA HIS A 410 -15.65 -3.58 -20.65
C HIS A 410 -16.78 -2.56 -20.38
N CYS A 411 -16.50 -1.45 -19.68
CA CYS A 411 -17.50 -0.42 -19.39
C CYS A 411 -17.77 0.50 -20.59
N THR A 412 -19.05 0.80 -20.83
CA THR A 412 -19.50 1.63 -21.97
C THR A 412 -20.12 2.97 -21.58
N GLY A 413 -20.24 3.27 -20.27
CA GLY A 413 -20.81 4.51 -19.73
C GLY A 413 -19.86 5.72 -19.82
N SER A 414 -20.24 6.83 -19.16
CA SER A 414 -19.43 8.06 -19.10
C SER A 414 -18.02 7.79 -18.56
N GLY A 415 -16.99 8.37 -19.16
CA GLY A 415 -15.59 8.02 -18.93
C GLY A 415 -15.06 6.89 -19.84
N ALA A 416 -15.91 6.25 -20.65
CA ALA A 416 -15.46 5.30 -21.66
C ALA A 416 -14.50 5.98 -22.66
N TRP A 417 -13.50 5.22 -23.07
CA TRP A 417 -12.37 5.76 -23.82
C TRP A 417 -12.77 6.13 -25.25
N THR A 418 -12.49 7.37 -25.65
CA THR A 418 -12.80 7.93 -26.97
C THR A 418 -11.56 8.05 -27.84
N THR A 419 -11.70 8.47 -29.10
CA THR A 419 -10.58 8.72 -30.02
C THR A 419 -9.51 9.66 -29.48
N GLU A 420 -9.88 10.59 -28.60
CA GLU A 420 -8.94 11.52 -27.94
C GLU A 420 -8.00 10.79 -26.97
N GLY A 421 -8.47 9.73 -26.31
CA GLY A 421 -7.64 8.90 -25.46
C GLY A 421 -6.56 8.11 -26.23
N ARG A 422 -6.60 8.09 -27.59
CA ARG A 422 -5.62 7.37 -28.44
C ARG A 422 -4.20 7.84 -28.20
N GLN A 423 -4.04 9.08 -27.77
CA GLN A 423 -2.75 9.58 -27.35
C GLN A 423 -2.20 8.80 -26.14
N GLU A 424 -3.01 8.54 -25.11
CA GLU A 424 -2.55 7.78 -23.93
C GLU A 424 -2.13 6.35 -24.26
N ARG A 425 -2.82 5.68 -25.19
CA ARG A 425 -2.38 4.36 -25.67
C ARG A 425 -1.04 4.42 -26.40
N ARG A 426 -0.81 5.45 -27.21
CA ARG A 426 0.52 5.66 -27.85
C ARG A 426 1.59 5.92 -26.81
N LEU A 427 1.28 6.68 -25.77
CA LEU A 427 2.20 6.99 -24.69
C LEU A 427 2.55 5.74 -23.88
N GLU A 428 1.57 4.87 -23.62
CA GLU A 428 1.78 3.55 -23.02
C GLU A 428 2.73 2.69 -23.88
N GLU A 429 2.49 2.61 -25.20
CA GLU A 429 3.36 1.90 -26.15
C GLU A 429 4.79 2.46 -26.16
N GLU A 430 4.95 3.79 -26.20
CA GLU A 430 6.26 4.46 -26.14
C GLU A 430 6.99 4.19 -24.81
N GLN A 431 6.27 4.18 -23.69
CA GLN A 431 6.81 3.88 -22.36
C GLN A 431 7.30 2.43 -22.26
N GLU A 432 6.54 1.47 -22.82
CA GLU A 432 6.94 0.07 -22.85
C GLU A 432 8.19 -0.16 -23.69
N ASP A 433 8.32 0.52 -24.82
CA ASP A 433 9.49 0.39 -25.69
C ASP A 433 10.73 1.02 -25.07
N ASN A 434 10.61 2.18 -24.40
CA ASN A 434 11.69 2.79 -23.64
C ASN A 434 12.17 1.89 -22.48
N MET A 435 11.24 1.27 -21.73
CA MET A 435 11.60 0.32 -20.67
C MET A 435 12.34 -0.91 -21.19
N LYS A 436 12.00 -1.41 -22.39
CA LYS A 436 12.72 -2.54 -23.01
C LYS A 436 14.15 -2.14 -23.39
N LEU A 437 14.35 -0.92 -23.88
CA LEU A 437 15.67 -0.39 -24.26
C LEU A 437 16.58 -0.18 -23.04
N GLU A 438 16.07 0.40 -21.94
CA GLU A 438 16.85 0.62 -20.71
C GLU A 438 17.37 -0.70 -20.12
N GLN A 439 16.58 -1.77 -20.22
CA GLN A 439 16.96 -3.09 -19.69
C GLN A 439 17.96 -3.84 -20.59
N GLN A 440 18.17 -3.39 -21.83
CA GLN A 440 19.19 -3.91 -22.74
C GLN A 440 20.50 -3.11 -22.67
N GLY A 441 20.44 -1.82 -22.28
CA GLY A 441 21.61 -0.92 -22.22
C GLY A 441 22.51 -1.08 -20.98
N SER A 442 22.05 -1.78 -19.93
CA SER A 442 22.83 -2.02 -18.70
C SER A 442 23.46 -3.41 -18.70
N GLY A 443 24.49 -3.65 -19.52
CA GLY A 443 25.28 -4.88 -19.45
C GLY A 443 26.36 -5.03 -20.53
N ALA A 444 27.62 -5.04 -20.13
CA ALA A 444 28.70 -5.63 -20.93
C ALA A 444 28.42 -7.13 -21.17
N PRO A 445 28.88 -7.73 -22.28
CA PRO A 445 28.45 -9.06 -22.68
C PRO A 445 29.13 -10.13 -21.81
N THR A 446 28.38 -10.70 -20.87
CA THR A 446 28.72 -12.00 -20.27
C THR A 446 27.72 -13.03 -20.75
N SER A 447 28.24 -14.02 -21.45
CA SER A 447 27.54 -15.20 -21.97
C SER A 447 26.75 -15.94 -20.88
N ASP A 448 25.59 -16.44 -21.32
CA ASP A 448 24.77 -17.49 -20.70
C ASP A 448 24.03 -17.17 -19.39
N LYS A 449 22.75 -16.80 -19.54
CA LYS A 449 21.60 -17.57 -19.04
C LYS A 449 20.30 -16.97 -19.59
N ARG A 450 19.65 -17.71 -20.50
CA ARG A 450 18.30 -17.43 -21.00
C ARG A 450 17.31 -17.29 -19.83
N THR A 451 17.00 -16.06 -19.44
CA THR A 451 15.83 -15.75 -18.63
C THR A 451 14.68 -15.51 -19.60
N ARG A 452 13.82 -16.52 -19.74
CA ARG A 452 12.62 -16.46 -20.57
C ARG A 452 11.60 -15.57 -19.87
N ARG A 453 11.68 -14.26 -20.11
CA ARG A 453 10.51 -13.39 -19.93
C ARG A 453 9.42 -13.90 -20.88
N GLN A 454 8.22 -14.11 -20.34
CA GLN A 454 7.07 -14.43 -21.16
C GLN A 454 6.78 -13.23 -22.05
N ASN A 455 7.23 -13.37 -23.29
CA ASN A 455 6.87 -12.50 -24.39
C ASN A 455 5.36 -12.70 -24.60
N THR A 456 4.54 -11.71 -24.26
CA THR A 456 3.17 -11.58 -24.76
C THR A 456 3.23 -11.11 -26.22
N GLY A 457 3.98 -11.83 -27.04
CA GLY A 457 3.82 -11.78 -28.48
C GLY A 457 2.52 -12.49 -28.79
N ALA A 458 1.45 -11.71 -29.02
CA ALA A 458 0.22 -12.22 -29.58
C ALA A 458 0.57 -12.95 -30.89
N SER A 459 0.61 -14.28 -30.83
CA SER A 459 0.71 -15.08 -32.04
C SER A 459 -0.59 -14.88 -32.81
N SER A 460 -0.46 -14.67 -34.11
CA SER A 460 -1.51 -14.43 -35.11
C SER A 460 -2.48 -15.62 -35.31
N ALA A 461 -2.69 -16.44 -34.28
CA ALA A 461 -3.57 -17.61 -34.27
C ALA A 461 -4.62 -17.61 -33.13
N GLU A 462 -4.74 -16.53 -32.34
CA GLU A 462 -5.84 -16.33 -31.36
C GLU A 462 -6.84 -15.24 -31.81
N LYS A 463 -7.01 -15.08 -33.13
CA LYS A 463 -8.08 -14.25 -33.71
C LYS A 463 -9.40 -15.03 -33.76
N ARG A 464 -9.90 -15.41 -32.59
CA ARG A 464 -11.33 -15.67 -32.37
C ARG A 464 -11.73 -14.81 -31.18
N GLU A 465 -12.07 -13.56 -31.50
CA GLU A 465 -12.78 -12.65 -30.59
C GLU A 465 -13.95 -13.40 -29.95
N SER A 466 -13.81 -13.78 -28.69
CA SER A 466 -14.97 -13.78 -27.82
C SER A 466 -15.44 -12.32 -27.78
N LYS A 467 -16.64 -12.04 -28.29
CA LYS A 467 -17.34 -10.78 -27.99
C LYS A 467 -17.13 -10.49 -26.50
N SER A 468 -16.38 -9.44 -26.17
CA SER A 468 -16.30 -8.96 -24.80
C SER A 468 -17.70 -8.51 -24.44
N ASP A 469 -18.32 -9.13 -23.44
CA ASP A 469 -19.60 -8.68 -22.92
C ASP A 469 -19.43 -7.25 -22.41
N SER A 470 -19.90 -6.28 -23.20
CA SER A 470 -19.95 -4.87 -22.81
C SER A 470 -20.87 -4.71 -21.61
N MET A 471 -20.40 -4.02 -20.58
CA MET A 471 -21.12 -3.79 -19.33
C MET A 471 -21.63 -2.37 -19.27
N ASP A 472 -22.86 -2.21 -18.80
CA ASP A 472 -23.45 -0.91 -18.45
C ASP A 472 -22.87 -0.44 -17.11
N CYS A 473 -21.63 0.04 -17.16
CA CYS A 473 -20.89 0.65 -16.06
C CYS A 473 -20.12 1.86 -16.58
N SER A 474 -19.74 2.75 -15.67
CA SER A 474 -18.84 3.88 -15.98
C SER A 474 -17.43 3.55 -15.49
N PRO A 475 -16.40 3.60 -16.34
CA PRO A 475 -15.05 3.27 -15.89
C PRO A 475 -14.51 4.33 -14.92
N VAL A 476 -13.64 3.87 -14.01
CA VAL A 476 -13.09 4.67 -12.92
C VAL A 476 -11.59 4.83 -13.11
N THR A 477 -11.09 6.04 -12.89
CA THR A 477 -9.65 6.34 -13.03
C THR A 477 -8.93 6.23 -11.69
N ILE A 478 -7.75 5.61 -11.69
CA ILE A 478 -6.87 5.57 -10.51
C ILE A 478 -5.63 6.43 -10.73
N VAL A 479 -5.36 7.37 -9.83
CA VAL A 479 -4.08 8.11 -9.78
C VAL A 479 -3.22 7.52 -8.66
N TYR A 480 -1.96 7.20 -8.94
CA TYR A 480 -1.13 6.47 -7.97
C TYR A 480 0.37 6.78 -8.03
N GLY A 481 1.05 6.43 -6.94
CA GLY A 481 2.50 6.48 -6.76
C GLY A 481 3.16 5.11 -6.92
N HIS A 482 4.21 4.81 -6.14
CA HIS A 482 4.83 3.48 -6.01
C HIS A 482 5.23 2.79 -7.35
N ALA A 483 5.42 3.57 -8.40
CA ALA A 483 5.61 3.12 -9.77
C ALA A 483 7.01 3.46 -10.32
N ALA A 484 7.94 3.98 -9.50
CA ALA A 484 9.27 4.46 -9.91
C ALA A 484 10.04 3.48 -10.78
N GLY A 485 9.87 2.17 -10.55
CA GLY A 485 10.52 1.12 -11.35
C GLY A 485 10.07 1.08 -12.81
N ARG A 486 8.83 1.51 -13.10
CA ARG A 486 8.27 1.71 -14.44
C ARG A 486 8.41 3.16 -14.91
N GLY A 487 8.65 4.09 -13.98
CA GLY A 487 8.72 5.51 -14.27
C GLY A 487 7.31 6.08 -14.45
N LEU A 488 7.14 6.95 -15.45
CA LEU A 488 5.81 7.45 -15.80
C LEU A 488 5.00 6.27 -16.40
N ASP A 489 3.88 5.90 -15.77
CA ASP A 489 3.08 4.71 -16.09
C ASP A 489 1.65 5.13 -16.42
N ILE A 490 1.42 5.54 -17.67
CA ILE A 490 0.16 6.16 -18.10
C ILE A 490 -0.61 5.18 -18.97
N LYS A 491 -1.82 4.84 -18.52
CA LYS A 491 -2.77 3.98 -19.22
C LYS A 491 -4.15 4.64 -19.21
N PRO A 492 -5.11 4.23 -20.06
CA PRO A 492 -6.45 4.83 -20.15
C PRO A 492 -7.14 5.16 -18.83
N TRP A 493 -7.13 4.24 -17.86
CA TRP A 493 -7.85 4.38 -16.58
C TRP A 493 -6.93 4.29 -15.35
N THR A 494 -5.61 4.34 -15.53
CA THR A 494 -4.65 4.37 -14.41
C THR A 494 -3.48 5.30 -14.73
N LYS A 495 -3.17 6.24 -13.83
CA LYS A 495 -2.11 7.24 -13.97
C LYS A 495 -1.07 7.09 -12.85
N GLY A 496 0.01 6.39 -13.14
CA GLY A 496 1.15 6.25 -12.25
C GLY A 496 2.10 7.42 -12.42
N ILE A 497 2.17 8.31 -11.43
CA ILE A 497 2.91 9.58 -11.49
C ILE A 497 4.17 9.60 -10.61
N ASP A 498 4.51 8.47 -9.96
CA ASP A 498 5.83 8.26 -9.35
C ASP A 498 6.89 8.04 -10.44
N THR A 499 7.51 9.13 -10.84
CA THR A 499 8.57 9.14 -11.85
C THR A 499 9.98 8.95 -11.27
N GLY A 500 10.10 8.55 -9.99
CA GLY A 500 11.37 8.18 -9.38
C GLY A 500 12.32 9.35 -9.09
N CYS A 501 11.80 10.48 -8.62
CA CYS A 501 12.57 11.71 -8.37
C CYS A 501 13.84 11.47 -7.54
N VAL A 502 13.73 10.72 -6.45
CA VAL A 502 14.86 10.45 -5.55
C VAL A 502 15.97 9.60 -6.19
N TYR A 503 15.70 8.94 -7.31
CA TYR A 503 16.68 8.20 -8.09
C TYR A 503 17.36 9.08 -9.16
N GLY A 504 17.12 10.40 -9.15
CA GLY A 504 17.69 11.32 -10.13
C GLY A 504 16.92 11.38 -11.45
N ARG A 505 15.65 10.96 -11.44
CA ARG A 505 14.77 11.01 -12.61
C ARG A 505 13.95 12.29 -12.60
N GLN A 506 12.63 12.20 -12.51
CA GLN A 506 11.75 13.36 -12.54
C GLN A 506 10.79 13.36 -11.36
N LEU A 507 10.28 14.53 -11.00
CA LEU A 507 9.08 14.70 -10.17
C LEU A 507 7.96 15.21 -11.08
N THR A 508 6.79 14.58 -10.98
CA THR A 508 5.68 14.80 -11.90
C THR A 508 4.41 15.20 -11.15
N VAL A 509 3.67 16.14 -11.73
CA VAL A 509 2.29 16.46 -11.35
C VAL A 509 1.33 16.14 -12.49
N LEU A 510 0.11 15.78 -12.13
CA LEU A 510 -1.05 15.74 -13.02
C LEU A 510 -1.97 16.92 -12.64
N VAL A 511 -2.29 17.78 -13.60
CA VAL A 511 -3.09 19.00 -13.39
C VAL A 511 -4.41 18.88 -14.13
N LEU A 512 -5.53 19.18 -13.46
CA LEU A 512 -6.88 19.33 -14.01
C LEU A 512 -7.37 20.78 -13.82
N GLY A 513 -8.41 21.19 -14.56
CA GLY A 513 -9.01 22.52 -14.47
C GLY A 513 -8.41 23.50 -15.48
N ASP A 514 -7.92 24.66 -15.03
CA ASP A 514 -7.29 25.64 -15.91
C ASP A 514 -5.89 25.20 -16.37
N LEU A 515 -5.79 24.82 -17.65
CA LEU A 515 -4.55 24.38 -18.29
C LEU A 515 -3.87 25.48 -19.12
N SER A 516 -4.44 26.69 -19.19
CA SER A 516 -4.20 27.70 -20.24
C SER A 516 -2.78 28.28 -20.34
N ARG A 517 -1.83 27.85 -19.49
CA ARG A 517 -0.43 28.30 -19.51
C ARG A 517 0.57 27.18 -19.24
N LEU A 518 0.09 25.95 -19.16
CA LEU A 518 0.94 24.80 -18.89
C LEU A 518 1.33 24.11 -20.19
N LYS A 519 2.54 23.56 -20.21
CA LYS A 519 3.03 22.70 -21.29
C LYS A 519 3.38 21.35 -20.70
N GLY A 520 2.88 20.30 -21.33
CA GLY A 520 2.98 18.96 -20.80
C GLY A 520 2.29 17.96 -21.71
N GLN A 521 2.14 16.75 -21.21
CA GLN A 521 1.54 15.64 -21.93
C GLN A 521 0.07 15.53 -21.53
N SER A 522 -0.84 15.60 -22.51
CA SER A 522 -2.28 15.53 -22.27
C SER A 522 -2.69 14.12 -21.82
N VAL A 523 -3.56 14.07 -20.81
CA VAL A 523 -4.13 12.87 -20.21
C VAL A 523 -5.59 13.12 -19.83
N ARG A 524 -6.31 12.08 -19.42
CA ARG A 524 -7.67 12.19 -18.89
C ARG A 524 -7.84 11.60 -17.51
N VAL A 525 -8.66 12.23 -16.68
CA VAL A 525 -9.10 11.67 -15.39
C VAL A 525 -10.62 11.71 -15.37
N GLY A 526 -11.25 10.54 -15.48
CA GLY A 526 -12.67 10.44 -15.77
C GLY A 526 -13.01 11.17 -17.07
N ASP A 527 -13.90 12.16 -16.99
CA ASP A 527 -14.33 12.99 -18.12
C ASP A 527 -13.55 14.30 -18.26
N HIS A 528 -12.54 14.54 -17.40
CA HIS A 528 -11.76 15.77 -17.41
C HIS A 528 -10.45 15.61 -18.19
N GLU A 529 -10.13 16.60 -19.01
CA GLU A 529 -8.79 16.76 -19.58
C GLU A 529 -7.81 17.19 -18.48
N GLY A 530 -6.60 16.65 -18.56
CA GLY A 530 -5.50 16.97 -17.67
C GLY A 530 -4.17 17.05 -18.40
N LEU A 531 -3.17 17.54 -17.67
CA LEU A 531 -1.82 17.71 -18.18
C LEU A 531 -0.78 17.18 -17.19
N LEU A 532 0.14 16.36 -17.68
CA LEU A 532 1.32 15.93 -16.93
C LEU A 532 2.45 16.94 -17.11
N VAL A 533 2.96 17.47 -16.00
CA VAL A 533 4.10 18.39 -15.98
C VAL A 533 5.18 17.84 -15.06
N SER A 534 6.41 17.76 -15.56
CA SER A 534 7.54 17.20 -14.81
C SER A 534 8.73 18.16 -14.72
N VAL A 535 9.54 17.98 -13.67
CA VAL A 535 10.87 18.59 -13.54
C VAL A 535 11.92 17.52 -13.27
N GLY A 536 13.14 17.74 -13.76
CA GLY A 536 14.27 16.87 -13.44
C GLY A 536 14.65 16.95 -11.95
N CYS A 537 14.94 15.79 -11.38
CA CYS A 537 15.51 15.62 -10.07
C CYS A 537 16.98 15.25 -10.25
N GLY A 538 17.91 16.02 -9.68
CA GLY A 538 19.32 15.65 -9.65
C GLY A 538 19.54 14.41 -8.77
N ALA A 539 20.78 13.94 -8.68
CA ALA A 539 21.13 12.78 -7.86
C ALA A 539 20.60 12.93 -6.42
N LYS A 540 19.92 11.89 -5.91
CA LYS A 540 19.26 11.88 -4.58
C LYS A 540 18.15 12.93 -4.41
N GLY A 541 17.56 13.42 -5.51
CA GLY A 541 16.42 14.34 -5.45
C GLY A 541 16.82 15.80 -5.19
N THR A 542 17.97 16.26 -5.69
CA THR A 542 18.44 17.66 -5.55
C THR A 542 18.07 18.56 -6.71
#